data_AF-A0A350RAI2-F1
#
_entry.id   AF-A0A350RAI2-F1
#
_cell.length_a   1.000
_cell.length_b   1.000
_cell.length_c   1.000
_cell.angle_alpha   90.00
_cell.angle_beta   90.00
_cell.angle_gamma   90.00
#
_symmetry.space_group_name_H-M   'P 1'
#
loop_
_entity.id
_entity.type
_entity.pdbx_description
1 polymer ?
#
loop_
_entity_poly.entity_id
_entity_poly.type
_entity_poly.pdbx_seq_one_letter_code
_entity_poly.pdbx_strand_id
1 'polypeptide(L)'
;MNFEYSDYYNKLYEMPLITIIIASLMIFGSISALIIGISKHRKVNIYILGLLLSCAFSFILLVTGLNGLNVEIKHDNPTETIQLNGIISDIRTVSNPPRFYYEDQIVIPKIITINDQEFYCMTIGTIDVGDNVEILYLENSKVVLSIYVIE
;
A
#
# COMPACT_ATOMS: atom_id res chain seq x y z
N MET A 1 -5.11 -19.86 2.83
CA MET A 1 -3.91 -19.21 3.43
C MET A 1 -4.37 -18.12 4.40
N ASN A 2 -3.68 -17.90 5.53
CA ASN A 2 -4.03 -16.85 6.50
C ASN A 2 -2.88 -15.84 6.62
N PHE A 3 -3.09 -14.61 6.16
CA PHE A 3 -2.17 -13.51 6.41
C PHE A 3 -2.46 -12.86 7.76
N GLU A 4 -1.42 -12.49 8.50
CA GLU A 4 -1.59 -11.65 9.68
C GLU A 4 -1.91 -10.22 9.25
N TYR A 5 -2.95 -9.64 9.84
CA TYR A 5 -3.37 -8.26 9.56
C TYR A 5 -2.25 -7.23 9.80
N SER A 6 -1.39 -7.48 10.80
CA SER A 6 -0.22 -6.65 11.13
C SER A 6 0.73 -6.49 9.95
N ASP A 7 1.03 -7.56 9.21
CA ASP A 7 1.94 -7.51 8.06
C ASP A 7 1.38 -6.65 6.93
N TYR A 8 0.06 -6.74 6.74
CA TYR A 8 -0.67 -5.95 5.77
C TYR A 8 -0.68 -4.46 6.17
N TYR A 9 -1.12 -4.18 7.39
CA TYR A 9 -1.29 -2.83 7.91
C TYR A 9 0.04 -2.07 8.01
N ASN A 10 1.11 -2.70 8.49
CA ASN A 10 2.41 -2.05 8.64
C ASN A 10 2.98 -1.59 7.30
N LYS A 11 2.85 -2.42 6.26
CA LYS A 11 3.43 -2.14 4.95
C LYS A 11 2.57 -1.23 4.09
N LEU A 12 1.25 -1.35 4.17
CA LEU A 12 0.33 -0.56 3.35
C LEU A 12 -0.10 0.74 4.01
N TYR A 13 -0.10 0.82 5.34
CA TYR A 13 -0.52 2.03 6.06
C TYR A 13 0.61 2.69 6.85
N GLU A 14 1.27 1.97 7.78
CA GLU A 14 2.23 2.61 8.69
C GLU A 14 3.49 3.13 7.98
N MET A 15 4.10 2.32 7.12
CA MET A 15 5.33 2.72 6.40
C MET A 15 5.12 3.95 5.51
N PRO A 16 4.07 4.02 4.66
CA PRO A 16 3.75 5.25 3.95
C PRO A 16 3.51 6.43 4.88
N LEU A 17 2.78 6.25 5.99
CA LEU A 17 2.47 7.32 6.94
C LEU A 17 3.72 7.86 7.65
N ILE A 18 4.61 6.99 8.13
CA ILE A 18 5.91 7.35 8.71
C ILE A 18 6.75 8.13 7.68
N THR A 19 6.76 7.67 6.43
CA THR A 19 7.49 8.33 5.34
C THR A 19 6.96 9.74 5.09
N ILE A 20 5.64 9.95 5.11
CA ILE A 20 5.01 11.27 4.97
C ILE A 20 5.38 12.18 6.14
N ILE A 21 5.39 11.67 7.38
CA ILE A 21 5.77 12.44 8.57
C ILE A 21 7.23 12.90 8.46
N ILE A 22 8.16 11.99 8.16
CA ILE A 22 9.58 12.30 8.01
C ILE A 22 9.77 13.33 6.89
N ALA A 23 9.14 13.13 5.72
CA ALA A 23 9.23 14.07 4.61
C ALA A 23 8.70 15.46 4.98
N SER A 24 7.58 15.53 5.70
CA SER A 24 7.00 16.80 6.18
C SER A 24 7.95 17.52 7.13
N LEU A 25 8.56 16.80 8.08
CA LEU A 25 9.55 17.37 9.01
C LEU A 25 10.78 17.92 8.27
N MET A 26 11.27 17.20 7.25
CA MET A 26 12.39 17.68 6.42
C MET A 26 12.03 18.94 5.64
N ILE A 27 10.80 19.03 5.12
CA ILE A 27 10.30 20.22 4.43
C ILE A 27 10.20 21.40 5.41
N PHE A 28 9.60 21.23 6.58
CA PHE A 28 9.51 22.28 7.61
C PHE A 28 10.90 22.74 8.10
N GLY A 29 11.83 21.80 8.30
CA GLY A 29 13.22 22.10 8.64
C GLY A 29 13.92 22.91 7.55
N SER A 30 13.69 22.55 6.29
CA SER A 30 14.24 23.25 5.12
C SER A 30 13.69 24.68 4.99
N ILE A 31 12.39 24.86 5.18
CA ILE A 31 11.73 26.17 5.12
C ILE A 31 12.20 27.06 6.28
N SER A 32 12.25 26.53 7.50
CA SER A 32 12.72 27.30 8.67
C SER A 32 14.18 27.73 8.54
N ALA A 33 15.05 26.85 8.01
CA ALA A 33 16.44 27.18 7.69
C ALA A 33 16.57 28.26 6.62
N LEU A 34 15.71 28.25 5.58
CA LEU A 34 15.66 29.33 4.59
C LEU A 34 15.25 30.65 5.23
N ILE A 35 14.15 30.69 5.99
CA ILE A 35 13.63 31.91 6.61
C ILE A 35 14.66 32.56 7.55
N ILE A 36 15.34 31.75 8.38
CA ILE A 36 16.34 32.22 9.35
C ILE A 36 17.68 32.57 8.67
N GLY A 37 18.03 31.89 7.56
CA GLY A 37 19.33 31.97 6.88
C GLY A 37 19.44 32.96 5.72
N ILE A 38 18.37 33.70 5.37
CA ILE A 38 18.27 34.55 4.17
C ILE A 38 19.42 35.58 4.00
N SER A 39 20.16 35.97 5.05
CA SER A 39 21.11 37.09 4.91
C SER A 39 22.59 36.77 4.66
N LYS A 40 23.10 35.53 4.76
CA LYS A 40 24.56 35.29 4.68
C LYS A 40 25.10 34.17 3.79
N HIS A 41 24.32 33.15 3.41
CA HIS A 41 24.91 31.96 2.77
C HIS A 41 24.15 31.43 1.53
N ARG A 42 24.32 32.12 0.39
CA ARG A 42 23.70 31.76 -0.91
C ARG A 42 23.92 30.31 -1.37
N LYS A 43 25.05 29.67 -1.00
CA LYS A 43 25.31 28.25 -1.33
C LYS A 43 24.39 27.28 -0.56
N VAL A 44 24.06 27.60 0.70
CA VAL A 44 23.18 26.77 1.54
C VAL A 44 21.75 26.75 0.97
N ASN A 45 21.29 27.87 0.41
CA ASN A 45 19.96 27.95 -0.22
C ASN A 45 19.80 27.02 -1.44
N ILE A 46 20.87 26.77 -2.22
CA ILE A 46 20.80 25.88 -3.39
C ILE A 46 20.67 24.41 -2.99
N TYR A 47 21.37 23.98 -1.94
CA TYR A 47 21.27 22.61 -1.43
C TYR A 47 19.90 22.36 -0.80
N ILE A 48 19.36 23.34 -0.07
CA ILE A 48 18.01 23.25 0.50
C ILE A 48 16.96 23.17 -0.62
N LEU A 49 17.09 23.98 -1.68
CA LEU A 49 16.19 23.92 -2.83
C LEU A 49 16.24 22.57 -3.53
N GLY A 50 17.44 22.01 -3.73
CA GLY A 50 17.62 20.66 -4.29
C GLY A 50 16.97 19.57 -3.43
N LEU A 51 17.10 19.68 -2.11
CA LEU A 51 16.47 18.76 -1.16
C LEU A 51 14.95 18.85 -1.20
N LEU A 52 14.39 20.06 -1.24
CA LEU A 52 12.94 20.28 -1.38
C LEU A 52 12.39 19.70 -2.69
N LEU A 53 13.09 19.91 -3.81
CA LEU A 53 12.71 19.34 -5.10
C LEU A 53 12.76 17.81 -5.08
N SER A 54 13.79 17.23 -4.44
CA SER A 54 13.88 15.77 -4.26
C SER A 54 12.73 15.23 -3.41
N CYS A 55 12.39 15.88 -2.29
CA CYS A 55 11.26 15.49 -1.46
C CYS A 55 9.93 15.57 -2.22
N ALA A 56 9.71 16.66 -2.98
CA ALA A 56 8.52 16.83 -3.81
C ALA A 56 8.40 15.73 -4.87
N PHE A 57 9.50 15.41 -5.55
CA PHE A 57 9.53 14.33 -6.54
C PHE A 57 9.26 12.96 -5.91
N SER A 58 9.89 12.64 -4.78
CA SER A 58 9.63 11.40 -4.04
C SER A 58 8.18 11.29 -3.56
N PHE A 59 7.57 12.40 -3.14
CA PHE A 59 6.16 12.43 -2.74
C PHE A 59 5.24 12.13 -3.94
N ILE A 60 5.51 12.72 -5.11
CA ILE A 60 4.74 12.44 -6.33
C ILE A 60 4.85 10.95 -6.72
N LEU A 61 6.05 10.37 -6.64
CA LEU A 61 6.27 8.95 -6.89
C LEU A 61 5.51 8.04 -5.90
N LEU A 62 5.50 8.41 -4.62
CA LEU A 62 4.76 7.67 -3.60
C LEU A 62 3.24 7.69 -3.89
N VAL A 63 2.67 8.87 -4.14
CA VAL A 63 1.24 9.04 -4.40
C VAL A 63 0.81 8.32 -5.68
N THR A 64 1.59 8.42 -6.74
CA THR A 64 1.30 7.70 -8.00
C THR A 64 1.41 6.18 -7.83
N GLY A 65 2.36 5.69 -7.02
CA GLY A 65 2.45 4.28 -6.65
C GLY A 65 1.24 3.79 -5.85
N LEU A 66 0.79 4.56 -4.85
CA LEU A 66 -0.38 4.21 -4.04
C LEU A 66 -1.68 4.20 -4.86
N ASN A 67 -1.86 5.13 -5.79
CA ASN A 67 -3.01 5.12 -6.72
C ASN A 67 -3.02 3.87 -7.62
N GLY A 68 -1.85 3.29 -7.90
CA GLY A 68 -1.73 2.04 -8.67
C GLY A 68 -2.19 0.79 -7.93
N LEU A 69 -2.41 0.87 -6.61
CA LEU A 69 -2.85 -0.27 -5.80
C LEU A 69 -4.35 -0.54 -5.90
N ASN A 70 -5.16 0.46 -6.30
CA ASN A 70 -6.62 0.42 -6.29
C ASN A 70 -7.22 -0.10 -4.96
N VAL A 71 -6.56 0.20 -3.84
CA VAL A 71 -7.02 -0.16 -2.49
C VAL A 71 -7.26 1.11 -1.70
N GLU A 72 -8.43 1.21 -1.08
CA GLU A 72 -8.67 2.23 -0.07
C GLU A 72 -7.99 1.82 1.23
N ILE A 73 -6.81 2.39 1.50
CA ILE A 73 -6.07 2.09 2.72
C ILE A 73 -6.74 2.85 3.87
N LYS A 74 -7.57 2.15 4.63
CA LYS A 74 -8.29 2.64 5.81
C LYS A 74 -7.77 1.93 7.06
N HIS A 75 -7.96 2.56 8.22
CA HIS A 75 -7.72 1.89 9.49
C HIS A 75 -8.88 0.92 9.74
N ASP A 76 -8.67 -0.34 9.40
CA ASP A 76 -9.66 -1.39 9.62
C ASP A 76 -9.49 -2.05 10.98
N ASN A 77 -10.60 -2.50 11.55
CA ASN A 77 -10.59 -3.33 12.72
C ASN A 77 -10.44 -4.80 12.28
N PRO A 78 -9.39 -5.52 12.71
CA PRO A 78 -9.18 -6.92 12.31
C PRO A 78 -10.30 -7.86 12.79
N THR A 79 -11.15 -7.45 13.72
CA THR A 79 -12.31 -8.23 14.15
C THR A 79 -13.55 -8.03 13.27
N GLU A 80 -13.53 -7.04 12.37
CA GLU A 80 -14.63 -6.70 11.46
C GLU A 80 -14.36 -7.29 10.07
N THR A 81 -14.36 -8.62 10.01
CA THR A 81 -14.17 -9.37 8.78
C THR A 81 -15.49 -9.89 8.22
N ILE A 82 -15.65 -9.83 6.91
CA ILE A 82 -16.78 -10.40 6.20
C ILE A 82 -16.33 -11.64 5.43
N GLN A 83 -17.16 -12.68 5.46
CA GLN A 83 -16.99 -13.87 4.65
C GLN A 83 -17.83 -13.74 3.37
N LEU A 84 -17.23 -14.04 2.22
CA LEU A 84 -17.90 -14.04 0.92
C LEU A 84 -17.51 -15.29 0.14
N ASN A 85 -18.52 -15.93 -0.45
CA ASN A 85 -18.35 -17.07 -1.34
C ASN A 85 -18.74 -16.66 -2.76
N GLY A 86 -17.95 -17.08 -3.74
CA GLY A 86 -18.25 -16.79 -5.14
C GLY A 86 -17.18 -17.28 -6.10
N ILE A 87 -17.42 -17.05 -7.39
CA ILE A 87 -16.53 -17.46 -8.46
C ILE A 87 -15.63 -16.29 -8.85
N ILE A 88 -14.34 -16.57 -9.00
CA ILE A 88 -13.39 -15.58 -9.51
C ILE A 88 -13.68 -15.32 -10.99
N SER A 89 -14.08 -14.09 -11.33
CA SER A 89 -14.37 -13.67 -12.71
C SER A 89 -13.18 -13.02 -13.41
N ASP A 90 -12.28 -12.39 -12.66
CA ASP A 90 -11.07 -11.74 -13.20
C ASP A 90 -9.92 -11.78 -12.18
N ILE A 91 -8.69 -11.81 -12.69
CA ILE A 91 -7.46 -11.72 -11.90
C ILE A 91 -6.49 -10.79 -12.62
N ARG A 92 -6.13 -9.70 -11.95
CA ARG A 92 -5.16 -8.73 -12.46
C ARG A 92 -3.99 -8.54 -11.50
N THR A 93 -2.80 -8.38 -12.06
CA THR A 93 -1.59 -8.11 -11.26
C THR A 93 -1.56 -6.65 -10.86
N VAL A 94 -1.24 -6.38 -9.60
CA VAL A 94 -1.08 -5.01 -9.10
C VAL A 94 0.17 -4.41 -9.72
N SER A 95 0.09 -3.19 -10.25
CA SER A 95 1.25 -2.49 -10.80
C SER A 95 2.12 -1.95 -9.66
N ASN A 96 3.44 -2.18 -9.72
CA ASN A 96 4.40 -1.77 -8.69
C ASN A 96 3.98 -2.14 -7.26
N PRO A 97 3.66 -3.42 -6.99
CA PRO A 97 3.20 -3.80 -5.67
C PRO A 97 4.33 -3.70 -4.63
N PRO A 98 4.00 -3.41 -3.37
CA PRO A 98 4.96 -3.57 -2.28
C PRO A 98 5.43 -5.03 -2.25
N ARG A 99 6.70 -5.25 -1.91
CA ARG A 99 7.24 -6.61 -1.78
C ARG A 99 6.82 -7.20 -0.44
N PHE A 100 6.06 -8.28 -0.52
CA PHE A 100 5.67 -9.09 0.63
C PHE A 100 6.46 -10.38 0.65
N TYR A 101 6.86 -10.79 1.85
CA TYR A 101 7.48 -12.08 2.10
C TYR A 101 6.63 -12.77 3.15
N TYR A 102 6.28 -14.02 2.89
CA TYR A 102 5.62 -14.88 3.86
C TYR A 102 6.28 -16.25 3.75
N GLU A 103 6.71 -16.80 4.89
CA GLU A 103 7.49 -18.04 4.94
C GLU A 103 8.66 -18.08 3.93
N ASP A 104 9.45 -17.01 3.88
CA ASP A 104 10.58 -16.82 2.96
C ASP A 104 10.25 -16.83 1.45
N GLN A 105 8.97 -16.82 1.08
CA GLN A 105 8.52 -16.74 -0.31
C GLN A 105 8.04 -15.35 -0.68
N ILE A 106 8.36 -14.91 -1.89
CA ILE A 106 7.85 -13.65 -2.43
C ILE A 106 6.36 -13.84 -2.73
N VAL A 107 5.54 -13.00 -2.10
CA VAL A 107 4.11 -12.95 -2.35
C VAL A 107 3.84 -11.83 -3.34
N ILE A 108 3.19 -12.19 -4.45
CA ILE A 108 2.77 -11.23 -5.47
C ILE A 108 1.30 -10.91 -5.24
N PRO A 109 0.96 -9.68 -4.83
CA PRO A 109 -0.43 -9.31 -4.67
C PRO A 109 -1.13 -9.20 -6.03
N LYS A 110 -2.40 -9.61 -6.03
CA LYS A 110 -3.30 -9.59 -7.17
C LYS A 110 -4.59 -8.89 -6.77
N ILE A 111 -5.29 -8.32 -7.72
CA ILE A 111 -6.69 -7.92 -7.54
C ILE A 111 -7.54 -9.01 -8.18
N ILE A 112 -8.45 -9.56 -7.39
CA ILE A 112 -9.40 -10.58 -7.83
C ILE A 112 -10.79 -9.98 -7.86
N THR A 113 -11.60 -10.40 -8.83
CA THR A 113 -13.00 -9.97 -8.92
C THR A 113 -13.91 -11.14 -8.57
N ILE A 114 -14.77 -10.96 -7.57
CA ILE A 114 -15.78 -11.94 -7.13
C ILE A 114 -17.12 -11.22 -7.04
N ASN A 115 -18.15 -11.73 -7.73
CA ASN A 115 -19.48 -11.12 -7.76
C ASN A 115 -19.47 -9.61 -8.10
N ASP A 116 -18.71 -9.24 -9.14
CA ASP A 116 -18.52 -7.86 -9.62
C ASP A 116 -17.84 -6.90 -8.62
N GLN A 117 -17.23 -7.42 -7.55
CA GLN A 117 -16.47 -6.66 -6.58
C GLN A 117 -14.98 -6.99 -6.65
N GLU A 118 -14.13 -5.96 -6.63
CA GLU A 118 -12.68 -6.11 -6.60
C GLU A 118 -12.15 -6.27 -5.17
N PHE A 119 -11.24 -7.21 -4.99
CA PHE A 119 -10.59 -7.49 -3.72
C PHE A 119 -9.07 -7.55 -3.89
N TYR A 120 -8.35 -6.94 -2.96
CA TYR A 120 -6.90 -7.03 -2.92
C TYR A 120 -6.49 -8.31 -2.21
N CYS A 121 -5.85 -9.21 -2.93
CA CYS A 121 -5.50 -10.54 -2.47
C CYS A 121 -3.98 -10.75 -2.53
N MET A 122 -3.42 -11.14 -1.39
CA MET A 122 -2.09 -11.72 -1.31
C MET A 122 -2.23 -13.24 -1.25
N THR A 123 -1.53 -13.98 -2.11
CA THR A 123 -1.65 -15.44 -2.15
C THR A 123 -0.30 -16.09 -2.46
N ILE A 124 -0.02 -17.19 -1.77
CA ILE A 124 1.03 -18.16 -2.13
C ILE A 124 0.30 -19.34 -2.76
N GLY A 125 0.42 -19.47 -4.07
CA GLY A 125 -0.22 -20.53 -4.84
C GLY A 125 -0.90 -20.02 -6.11
N THR A 126 -1.50 -20.96 -6.84
CA THR A 126 -2.28 -20.68 -8.04
C THR A 126 -3.75 -20.55 -7.65
N ILE A 127 -4.33 -19.40 -7.98
CA ILE A 127 -5.77 -19.18 -8.06
C ILE A 127 -6.04 -18.77 -9.50
N ASP A 128 -7.09 -19.33 -10.08
CA ASP A 128 -7.42 -19.17 -11.48
C ASP A 128 -8.84 -18.62 -11.66
N VAL A 129 -9.08 -18.00 -12.81
CA VAL A 129 -10.42 -17.53 -13.18
C VAL A 129 -11.33 -18.74 -13.36
N GLY A 130 -12.50 -18.72 -12.73
CA GLY A 130 -13.44 -19.83 -12.68
C GLY A 130 -13.41 -20.63 -11.38
N ASP A 131 -12.40 -20.44 -10.52
CA ASP A 131 -12.36 -21.09 -9.21
C ASP A 131 -13.50 -20.58 -8.32
N ASN A 132 -14.20 -21.51 -7.67
CA ASN A 132 -15.14 -21.19 -6.60
C ASN A 132 -14.35 -21.03 -5.30
N VAL A 133 -14.44 -19.87 -4.67
CA VAL A 133 -13.63 -19.53 -3.50
C VAL A 133 -14.48 -18.99 -2.36
N GLU A 134 -13.98 -19.24 -1.15
CA GLU A 134 -14.38 -18.58 0.08
C GLU A 134 -13.27 -17.62 0.50
N ILE A 135 -13.63 -16.35 0.65
CA ILE A 135 -12.72 -15.32 1.13
C ILE A 135 -13.19 -14.75 2.46
N LEU A 136 -12.22 -14.44 3.32
CA LEU A 136 -12.41 -13.60 4.49
C LEU A 136 -11.70 -12.27 4.22
N TYR A 137 -12.43 -11.16 4.22
CA TYR A 137 -11.89 -9.85 3.88
C TYR A 137 -12.34 -8.74 4.82
N LEU A 138 -11.59 -7.64 4.84
CA LEU A 138 -11.90 -6.43 5.60
C LEU A 138 -12.89 -5.54 4.84
N GLU A 139 -14.00 -5.18 5.47
CA GLU A 139 -15.13 -4.55 4.77
C GLU A 139 -14.76 -3.25 4.04
N ASN A 140 -13.98 -2.37 4.68
CA ASN A 140 -13.70 -1.04 4.12
C ASN A 140 -12.54 -1.04 3.13
N SER A 141 -11.43 -1.73 3.43
CA SER A 141 -10.28 -1.79 2.53
C SER A 141 -10.39 -2.85 1.43
N LYS A 142 -11.35 -3.78 1.52
CA LYS A 142 -11.52 -4.91 0.58
C LYS A 142 -10.30 -5.83 0.49
N VAL A 143 -9.61 -5.95 1.61
CA VAL A 143 -8.36 -6.72 1.73
C VAL A 143 -8.67 -8.12 2.17
N VAL A 144 -8.22 -9.10 1.40
CA VAL A 144 -8.40 -10.51 1.70
C VAL A 144 -7.35 -10.94 2.74
N LEU A 145 -7.83 -11.39 3.90
CA LEU A 145 -7.00 -11.99 4.94
C LEU A 145 -6.82 -13.49 4.73
N SER A 146 -7.87 -14.15 4.20
CA SER A 146 -7.79 -15.56 3.84
C SER A 146 -8.61 -15.89 2.61
N ILE A 147 -8.11 -16.86 1.84
CA ILE A 147 -8.76 -17.41 0.64
C ILE A 147 -8.62 -18.93 0.65
N TYR A 148 -9.70 -19.61 0.30
CA TYR A 148 -9.82 -21.06 0.16
C TYR A 148 -10.58 -21.40 -1.13
N VAL A 149 -10.07 -22.35 -1.91
CA VAL A 149 -10.78 -22.89 -3.06
C VAL A 149 -11.74 -23.97 -2.55
N ILE A 150 -13.01 -23.85 -2.90
CA ILE A 150 -14.06 -24.83 -2.58
C ILE A 150 -14.22 -25.75 -3.79
N GLU A 151 -13.92 -27.03 -3.61
CA GLU A 151 -14.18 -28.08 -4.61
C GLU A 151 -15.68 -28.32 -4.87
#